data_AF-A0A965CDS0-F1
#
_entry.id   AF-A0A965CDS0-F1
#
_cell.length_a   1.000
_cell.length_b   1.000
_cell.length_c   1.000
_cell.angle_alpha   90.00
_cell.angle_beta   90.00
_cell.angle_gamma   90.00
#
_symmetry.space_group_name_H-M   'P 1'
#
loop_
_entity.id
_entity.type
_entity.pdbx_description
1 polymer ?
#
loop_
_entity_poly.entity_id
_entity_poly.type
_entity_poly.pdbx_seq_one_letter_code
_entity_poly.pdbx_strand_id
1 'polypeptide(L)' 'MIDFTLAPEHEEIRTRVRTFVDEVIRPAMEPFGHRDEMEDSERGNYIKALLGLRKEAVRQGLWLPHMPKEYGG' A
#
# COMPACT_ATOMS: atom_id res chain seq x y z
N MET A 1 -20.30 25.29 -14.68
CA MET A 1 -20.04 24.68 -13.36
C MET A 1 -19.13 23.49 -13.62
N ILE A 2 -18.02 23.36 -12.89
CA ILE A 2 -17.09 22.21 -13.06
C ILE A 2 -17.67 21.01 -12.32
N ASP A 3 -17.63 19.83 -12.95
CA ASP A 3 -18.05 18.56 -12.34
C ASP A 3 -16.86 17.91 -11.62
N PHE A 4 -17.08 17.52 -10.36
CA PHE A 4 -16.10 16.87 -9.48
C PHE A 4 -16.50 15.44 -9.13
N THR A 5 -17.53 14.89 -9.79
CA THR A 5 -17.96 13.51 -9.61
C THR A 5 -16.85 12.57 -10.09
N LEU A 6 -16.52 11.58 -9.27
CA LEU A 6 -15.58 10.54 -9.66
C LEU A 6 -16.24 9.58 -10.64
N ALA A 7 -15.55 9.29 -11.73
CA ALA A 7 -15.97 8.23 -12.64
C ALA A 7 -15.91 6.85 -11.92
N PRO A 8 -16.74 5.87 -12.30
CA PRO A 8 -16.88 4.60 -11.58
C PRO A 8 -15.56 3.86 -11.32
N GLU A 9 -14.63 3.88 -12.28
CA GLU A 9 -13.30 3.27 -12.16
C GLU A 9 -12.45 3.91 -11.05
N HIS A 10 -12.64 5.21 -10.78
CA HIS A 10 -11.94 5.91 -9.71
C HIS A 10 -12.50 5.54 -8.33
N GLU A 11 -13.81 5.30 -8.22
CA GLU A 11 -14.40 4.80 -6.97
C GLU A 11 -14.01 3.35 -6.70
N GLU A 12 -13.90 2.53 -7.74
CA GLU A 12 -13.43 1.14 -7.61
C GLU A 12 -11.99 1.09 -7.07
N ILE A 13 -11.05 1.81 -7.71
CA ILE A 13 -9.65 1.80 -7.26
C ILE A 13 -9.52 2.40 -5.86
N ARG A 14 -10.28 3.45 -5.55
CA ARG A 14 -10.31 4.06 -4.21
C ARG A 14 -10.77 3.08 -3.15
N THR A 15 -11.77 2.25 -3.45
CA THR A 15 -12.26 1.20 -2.55
C THR A 15 -11.20 0.12 -2.36
N ARG A 16 -10.61 -0.38 -3.44
CA ARG A 16 -9.56 -1.41 -3.38
C ARG A 16 -8.33 -0.96 -2.58
N VAL A 17 -7.88 0.27 -2.80
CA VAL A 17 -6.76 0.86 -2.04
C VAL A 17 -7.11 0.97 -0.57
N ARG A 18 -8.33 1.43 -0.22
CA ARG A 18 -8.78 1.52 1.17
C ARG A 18 -8.76 0.16 1.86
N THR A 19 -9.36 -0.86 1.23
CA THR A 19 -9.36 -2.23 1.74
C THR A 19 -7.94 -2.74 1.95
N PHE A 20 -7.04 -2.53 0.99
CA PHE A 20 -5.65 -2.96 1.13
C PHE A 20 -4.92 -2.28 2.29
N VAL A 21 -5.15 -0.98 2.49
CA VAL A 21 -4.57 -0.24 3.62
C VAL A 21 -5.11 -0.75 4.95
N ASP A 22 -6.42 -0.88 5.09
CA ASP A 22 -7.06 -1.19 6.37
C ASP A 22 -6.92 -2.66 6.76
N GLU A 23 -7.00 -3.58 5.80
CA GLU A 23 -7.01 -5.03 6.07
C GLU A 23 -5.64 -5.68 5.94
N VAL A 24 -4.69 -5.05 5.21
CA VAL A 24 -3.37 -5.67 4.95
C VAL A 24 -2.22 -4.83 5.51
N ILE A 25 -2.10 -3.56 5.12
CA ILE A 25 -0.95 -2.73 5.51
C ILE A 25 -0.97 -2.44 7.01
N ARG A 26 -2.10 -1.90 7.51
CA ARG A 26 -2.21 -1.47 8.90
C ARG A 26 -1.97 -2.64 9.87
N PRO A 27 -2.62 -3.81 9.75
CA PRO A 27 -2.39 -4.91 10.68
C PRO A 27 -0.96 -5.47 10.62
N ALA A 28 -0.33 -5.46 9.43
CA ALA A 28 1.05 -5.92 9.28
C ALA A 28 2.08 -4.95 9.87
N MET A 29 1.74 -3.66 9.99
CA MET A 29 2.63 -2.62 10.50
C MET A 29 2.41 -2.30 11.98
N GLU A 30 1.22 -2.56 12.52
CA GLU A 30 0.85 -2.35 13.92
C GLU A 30 1.91 -2.86 14.93
N PRO A 31 2.49 -4.07 14.78
CA PRO A 31 3.45 -4.59 15.76
C PRO A 31 4.75 -3.79 15.86
N PHE A 32 5.07 -2.97 14.85
CA PHE A 32 6.31 -2.20 14.77
C PHE A 32 6.20 -0.79 15.33
N GLY A 33 4.99 -0.33 15.67
CA GLY A 33 4.75 1.01 16.21
C GLY A 33 5.28 2.15 15.31
N HIS A 34 5.69 3.25 15.93
CA HIS A 34 6.30 4.36 15.22
C HIS A 34 7.78 4.07 14.92
N ARG A 35 8.17 4.25 13.65
CA ARG A 35 9.55 4.02 13.18
C ARG A 35 10.61 4.74 14.01
N ASP A 36 10.33 5.96 14.45
CA ASP A 36 11.31 6.79 15.17
C ASP A 36 11.49 6.35 16.63
N GLU A 37 10.60 5.49 17.13
CA GLU A 37 10.64 4.91 18.49
C GLU A 37 11.11 3.45 18.49
N MET A 38 11.45 2.92 17.30
CA MET A 38 11.81 1.52 17.09
C MET A 38 13.26 1.25 17.49
N GLU A 39 13.47 0.16 18.23
CA GLU A 39 14.82 -0.33 18.54
C GLU A 39 15.54 -0.82 17.26
N ASP A 40 16.84 -0.58 17.17
CA ASP A 40 17.64 -0.95 15.98
C ASP A 40 17.55 -2.44 15.62
N SER A 41 17.33 -3.29 16.62
CA SER A 41 17.17 -4.74 16.47
C SER A 41 15.90 -5.13 15.71
N GLU A 42 14.84 -4.30 15.76
CA GLU A 42 13.55 -4.55 15.11
C GLU A 42 13.50 -4.03 13.68
N ARG A 43 14.37 -3.08 13.33
CA ARG A 43 14.46 -2.45 12.01
C ARG A 43 14.55 -3.46 10.87
N GLY A 44 15.30 -4.55 11.06
CA GLY A 44 15.43 -5.61 10.06
C GLY A 44 14.09 -6.30 9.75
N ASN A 45 13.31 -6.61 10.79
CA ASN A 45 12.01 -7.24 10.66
C ASN A 45 10.98 -6.30 10.05
N TYR A 46 11.01 -5.02 10.43
CA TYR A 46 10.18 -3.97 9.84
C TYR A 46 10.39 -3.85 8.33
N ILE A 47 11.64 -3.76 7.88
CA ILE A 47 11.97 -3.67 6.44
C ILE A 47 11.52 -4.93 5.71
N LYS A 48 11.72 -6.12 6.30
CA LYS A 48 11.26 -7.37 5.71
C LYS A 48 9.74 -7.39 5.52
N ALA A 49 8.98 -6.92 6.51
CA ALA A 49 7.53 -6.79 6.41
C ALA A 49 7.11 -5.79 5.33
N LEU A 50 7.74 -4.60 5.26
CA LEU A 50 7.50 -3.62 4.20
C LEU A 50 7.74 -4.18 2.79
N LEU A 51 8.84 -4.92 2.61
CA LEU A 51 9.14 -5.57 1.32
C LEU A 51 8.09 -6.64 0.97
N GLY A 52 7.55 -7.34 1.97
CA GLY A 52 6.42 -8.26 1.80
C GLY A 52 5.17 -7.53 1.30
N LEU A 53 4.78 -6.45 1.97
CA LEU A 53 3.63 -5.63 1.56
C LEU A 53 3.79 -5.04 0.16
N ARG A 54 5.01 -4.63 -0.21
CA ARG A 54 5.30 -4.15 -1.56
C ARG A 54 5.05 -5.21 -2.62
N LYS A 55 5.51 -6.44 -2.40
CA LYS A 55 5.26 -7.57 -3.31
C LYS A 55 3.77 -7.87 -3.42
N GLU A 56 3.05 -7.77 -2.31
CA GLU A 56 1.61 -7.97 -2.29
C GLU A 56 0.86 -6.88 -3.07
N ALA A 57 1.27 -5.61 -2.92
CA ALA A 57 0.72 -4.50 -3.71
C ALA A 57 0.94 -4.71 -5.22
N VAL A 58 2.13 -5.17 -5.62
CA VAL A 58 2.42 -5.54 -7.03
C VAL A 58 1.48 -6.65 -7.49
N ARG A 59 1.32 -7.72 -6.69
CA ARG A 59 0.43 -8.84 -7.02
C ARG A 59 -1.02 -8.41 -7.21
N GLN A 60 -1.49 -7.43 -6.44
CA GLN A 60 -2.85 -6.91 -6.54
C GLN A 60 -3.02 -5.80 -7.60
N GLY A 61 -1.95 -5.41 -8.30
CA GLY A 61 -1.97 -4.31 -9.28
C GLY A 61 -2.21 -2.94 -8.64
N LEU A 62 -1.84 -2.79 -7.36
CA LEU A 62 -1.94 -1.54 -6.60
C LEU A 62 -0.60 -0.80 -6.53
N TRP A 63 0.48 -1.42 -6.98
CA TRP A 63 1.80 -0.82 -7.06
C TRP A 63 1.98 -0.09 -8.39
N LEU A 64 2.27 1.21 -8.33
CA LEU A 64 2.48 2.07 -9.51
C LEU A 64 1.42 1.85 -10.63
N PRO A 65 0.10 1.87 -10.33
CA PRO A 65 -0.95 1.48 -11.28
C PRO A 65 -1.06 2.39 -12.53
N HIS A 66 -0.38 3.53 -12.52
CA HIS A 66 -0.28 4.47 -13.63
C HIS A 66 0.91 4.18 -14.56
N MET A 67 1.86 3.35 -14.13
CA MET A 67 3.04 3.00 -14.91
C MET A 67 2.75 1.80 -15.80
N PRO A 68 3.37 1.72 -16.99
CA PRO A 68 3.37 0.49 -17.77
C PRO A 68 4.06 -0.66 -17.02
N LYS A 69 3.63 -1.89 -17.30
CA LYS A 69 4.15 -3.10 -16.64
C LYS A 69 5.64 -3.31 -16.88
N GLU A 70 6.13 -2.93 -18.06
CA GLU A 70 7.55 -3.00 -18.42
C GLU A 70 8.44 -2.10 -17.56
N TYR A 71 7.86 -1.10 -16.89
CA TYR A 71 8.56 -0.20 -15.95
C TYR A 71 8.21 -0.48 -14.48
N GLY A 72 7.49 -1.57 -14.21
CA GLY A 72 7.16 -2.03 -12.86
C GLY A 72 5.83 -1.54 -12.29
N GLY A 73 4.87 -1.19 -13.14
CA GLY A 73 3.43 -1.13 -12.79
C GLY A 73 2.72 -2.47 -12.85
#